data_AF-A0A7C3L532-F1
#
_entry.id   AF-A0A7C3L532-F1
#
_cell.length_a   1.000
_cell.length_b   1.000
_cell.length_c   1.000
_cell.angle_alpha   90.00
_cell.angle_beta   90.00
_cell.angle_gamma   90.00
#
_symmetry.space_group_name_H-M   'P 1'
#
loop_
_entity.id
_entity.type
_entity.pdbx_description
1 polymer ?
#
loop_
_entity_poly.entity_id
_entity_poly.type
_entity_poly.pdbx_seq_one_letter_code
_entity_poly.pdbx_strand_id
1 'polypeptide(L)'
;MKTENKIWLGGVTLILILTTATLSYGNDSIPAQIGHKLTRGMANTLTGWAEMPKQMYLRATEGSLAMGVVKGVMEGIGMTFARTTAGLYEIATFAIPLPWHYQPLFEPEYVWQDEEEDHVN
;
A
#
# COMPACT_ATOMS: atom_id res chain seq x y z
N MET A 1 -27.75 -13.97 20.98
CA MET A 1 -26.40 -14.37 20.52
C MET A 1 -26.52 -14.91 19.09
N LYS A 2 -26.31 -14.07 18.05
CA LYS A 2 -26.40 -14.49 16.63
C LYS A 2 -25.47 -13.66 15.71
N THR A 3 -24.41 -13.09 16.30
CA THR A 3 -23.51 -12.11 15.68
C THR A 3 -22.13 -12.67 15.33
N GLU A 4 -21.70 -13.80 15.90
CA GLU A 4 -20.35 -14.35 15.69
C GLU A 4 -20.06 -14.79 14.24
N ASN A 5 -21.00 -15.49 13.59
CA ASN A 5 -20.74 -16.02 12.24
C ASN A 5 -20.69 -14.93 11.16
N LYS A 6 -21.38 -13.79 11.41
CA LYS A 6 -21.41 -12.66 10.46
C LYS A 6 -20.09 -11.89 10.46
N ILE A 7 -19.41 -11.82 11.60
CA ILE A 7 -18.11 -11.16 11.73
C ILE A 7 -17.03 -11.98 11.00
N TRP A 8 -17.07 -13.30 11.14
CA TRP A 8 -16.17 -14.21 10.42
C TRP A 8 -16.37 -14.20 8.90
N LEU A 9 -17.62 -14.27 8.43
CA LEU A 9 -17.90 -14.13 6.99
C LEU A 9 -17.49 -12.75 6.48
N GLY A 10 -17.77 -11.68 7.23
CA GLY A 10 -17.39 -10.32 6.86
C GLY A 10 -15.88 -10.15 6.70
N GLY A 11 -15.09 -10.67 7.66
CA GLY A 11 -13.63 -10.61 7.62
C GLY A 11 -13.02 -11.37 6.44
N VAL A 12 -13.51 -12.58 6.17
CA VAL A 12 -13.04 -13.40 5.03
C VAL A 12 -13.39 -12.75 3.70
N THR A 13 -14.59 -12.16 3.59
CA THR A 13 -15.01 -11.45 2.37
C THR A 13 -14.17 -10.20 2.13
N LEU A 14 -13.85 -9.44 3.18
CA LEU A 14 -12.97 -8.27 3.10
C LEU A 14 -11.56 -8.66 2.63
N ILE A 15 -11.01 -9.76 3.15
CA ILE A 15 -9.70 -10.28 2.75
C ILE A 15 -9.72 -10.73 1.27
N LEU A 16 -10.78 -11.41 0.82
CA LEU A 16 -10.89 -11.84 -0.58
C LEU A 16 -10.99 -10.67 -1.56
N ILE A 17 -11.71 -9.60 -1.21
CA ILE A 17 -11.79 -8.38 -2.02
C ILE A 17 -10.41 -7.70 -2.14
N LEU A 18 -9.62 -7.73 -1.05
CA LEU A 18 -8.26 -7.17 -1.06
C LEU A 18 -7.30 -7.99 -1.95
N THR A 19 -7.51 -9.30 -2.11
CA THR A 19 -6.64 -10.16 -2.94
C THR A 19 -6.90 -10.10 -4.45
N THR A 20 -8.09 -9.70 -4.90
CA THR A 20 -8.40 -9.61 -6.34
C THR A 20 -7.95 -8.30 -6.97
N ALA A 21 -7.46 -7.35 -6.18
CA ALA A 21 -7.01 -6.04 -6.65
C ALA A 21 -5.63 -6.06 -7.33
N THR A 22 -4.95 -7.20 -7.37
CA THR A 22 -3.58 -7.34 -7.89
C THR A 22 -3.49 -7.68 -9.39
N LEU A 23 -4.55 -7.48 -10.19
CA LEU A 23 -4.55 -7.86 -11.61
C LEU A 23 -4.71 -6.66 -12.57
N SER A 24 -3.64 -6.45 -13.34
CA SER A 24 -3.54 -5.79 -14.66
C SER A 24 -3.48 -4.27 -14.78
N TYR A 25 -2.34 -3.78 -15.28
CA TYR A 25 -2.18 -2.49 -15.96
C TYR A 25 -2.36 -2.70 -17.47
N GLY A 26 -3.47 -2.22 -18.03
CA GLY A 26 -3.64 -2.19 -19.49
C GLY A 26 -5.09 -2.12 -19.97
N ASN A 27 -5.55 -0.92 -20.30
CA ASN A 27 -6.85 -0.64 -20.96
C ASN A 27 -8.12 -0.85 -20.09
N ASP A 28 -8.06 -0.43 -18.84
CA ASP A 28 -9.23 -0.42 -17.96
C ASP A 28 -10.17 0.74 -18.27
N SER A 29 -11.47 0.46 -18.27
CA SER A 29 -12.51 1.49 -18.36
C SER A 29 -12.36 2.54 -17.24
N ILE A 30 -12.77 3.79 -17.47
CA ILE A 30 -12.71 4.87 -16.45
C ILE A 30 -13.31 4.42 -15.09
N PRO A 31 -14.47 3.73 -15.03
CA PRO A 31 -14.99 3.21 -13.76
C PRO A 31 -14.05 2.24 -13.05
N ALA A 32 -13.33 1.38 -13.79
CA ALA A 32 -12.36 0.46 -13.22
C ALA A 32 -11.15 1.20 -12.63
N GLN A 33 -10.63 2.21 -13.33
CA GLN A 33 -9.53 3.06 -12.84
C GLN A 33 -9.91 3.82 -11.55
N ILE A 34 -11.14 4.34 -11.47
CA ILE A 34 -11.69 4.97 -10.26
C ILE A 34 -11.74 3.97 -9.10
N GLY A 35 -12.26 2.76 -9.36
CA GLY A 35 -12.33 1.69 -8.35
C GLY A 35 -10.96 1.24 -7.86
N HIS A 36 -9.98 1.16 -8.77
CA HIS A 36 -8.61 0.80 -8.47
C HIS A 36 -7.95 1.86 -7.56
N LYS A 37 -8.06 3.15 -7.91
CA LYS A 37 -7.55 4.25 -7.07
C LYS A 37 -8.16 4.26 -5.67
N LEU A 38 -9.47 4.01 -5.56
CA LEU A 38 -10.12 3.91 -4.25
C LEU A 38 -9.57 2.74 -3.44
N THR A 39 -9.41 1.58 -4.06
CA THR A 39 -8.91 0.36 -3.41
C THR A 39 -7.46 0.54 -2.95
N ARG A 40 -6.59 1.09 -3.81
CA ARG A 40 -5.22 1.47 -3.46
C ARG A 40 -5.20 2.45 -2.29
N GLY A 41 -6.02 3.50 -2.34
CA GLY A 41 -6.11 4.48 -1.26
C GLY A 41 -6.51 3.85 0.09
N MET A 42 -7.51 2.96 0.08
CA MET A 42 -7.92 2.19 1.26
C MET A 42 -6.81 1.27 1.77
N ALA A 43 -6.16 0.52 0.89
CA ALA A 43 -5.05 -0.34 1.23
C ALA A 43 -3.94 0.47 1.92
N ASN A 44 -3.42 1.50 1.27
CA ASN A 44 -2.32 2.31 1.79
C ASN A 44 -2.66 3.05 3.10
N THR A 45 -3.92 3.47 3.28
CA THR A 45 -4.38 4.05 4.55
C THR A 45 -4.32 3.03 5.68
N LEU A 46 -4.82 1.82 5.44
CA LEU A 46 -4.96 0.78 6.46
C LEU A 46 -3.65 0.03 6.75
N THR A 47 -2.78 -0.12 5.75
CA THR A 47 -1.56 -0.92 5.85
C THR A 47 -0.28 -0.10 5.86
N GLY A 48 -0.37 1.23 5.80
CA GLY A 48 0.82 2.10 5.84
C GLY A 48 1.74 1.87 7.04
N TRP A 49 1.22 1.41 8.18
CA TRP A 49 2.04 1.06 9.36
C TRP A 49 3.02 -0.11 9.11
N ALA A 50 2.74 -0.97 8.13
CA ALA A 50 3.62 -2.09 7.77
C ALA A 50 4.92 -1.63 7.09
N GLU A 51 5.02 -0.36 6.70
CA GLU A 51 6.26 0.25 6.22
C GLU A 51 7.34 0.25 7.31
N MET A 52 6.96 0.41 8.58
CA MET A 52 7.92 0.41 9.67
C MET A 52 8.71 -0.90 9.79
N PRO A 53 8.07 -2.08 9.94
CA PRO A 53 8.81 -3.34 9.96
C PRO A 53 9.50 -3.66 8.62
N LYS A 54 8.93 -3.25 7.47
CA LYS A 54 9.55 -3.43 6.15
C LYS A 54 10.89 -2.70 6.06
N GLN A 55 10.93 -1.40 6.36
CA GLN A 55 12.15 -0.60 6.28
C GLN A 55 13.19 -1.06 7.31
N MET A 56 12.78 -1.45 8.51
CA MET A 56 13.70 -2.06 9.49
C MET A 56 14.41 -3.31 8.95
N TYR A 57 13.66 -4.18 8.25
CA TYR A 57 14.22 -5.41 7.66
C TYR A 57 15.18 -5.09 6.52
N LEU A 58 14.73 -4.30 5.52
CA LEU A 58 15.54 -3.94 4.35
C LEU A 58 16.87 -3.28 4.75
N ARG A 59 16.82 -2.29 5.65
CA ARG A 59 18.03 -1.57 6.06
C ARG A 59 18.94 -2.38 6.98
N ALA A 60 18.40 -3.33 7.73
CA ALA A 60 19.21 -4.28 8.51
C ALA A 60 20.01 -5.23 7.61
N THR A 61 19.51 -5.54 6.41
CA THR A 61 20.19 -6.42 5.45
C THR A 61 21.19 -5.71 4.53
N GLU A 62 21.10 -4.38 4.37
CA GLU A 62 21.99 -3.58 3.52
C GLU A 62 23.40 -3.31 4.11
N GLY A 63 23.60 -3.48 5.43
CA GLY A 63 24.85 -3.07 6.06
C GLY A 63 25.02 -3.53 7.51
N SER A 64 25.65 -2.70 8.36
CA SER A 64 25.81 -3.06 9.77
C SER A 64 24.46 -3.08 10.48
N LEU A 65 24.12 -4.17 11.16
CA LEU A 65 22.84 -4.37 11.83
C LEU A 65 22.41 -3.17 12.71
N ALA A 66 23.34 -2.63 13.50
CA ALA A 66 23.03 -1.49 14.39
C ALA A 66 22.64 -0.22 13.63
N MET A 67 23.41 0.17 12.61
CA MET A 67 23.06 1.34 11.78
C MET A 67 21.83 1.07 10.90
N GLY A 68 21.69 -0.15 10.41
CA GLY A 68 20.55 -0.58 9.60
C GLY A 68 19.23 -0.46 10.34
N VAL A 69 19.18 -0.93 11.59
CA VAL A 69 17.98 -0.81 12.44
C VAL A 69 17.62 0.66 12.70
N VAL A 70 18.59 1.51 13.05
CA VAL A 70 18.32 2.94 13.32
C VAL A 70 17.81 3.64 12.06
N LYS A 71 18.47 3.43 10.92
CA LYS A 71 18.08 3.97 9.61
C LYS A 71 16.67 3.50 9.22
N GLY A 72 16.42 2.19 9.35
CA GLY A 72 15.14 1.57 9.04
C GLY A 72 13.99 2.03 9.93
N VAL A 73 14.22 2.34 11.21
CA VAL A 73 13.20 2.96 12.08
C VAL A 73 12.84 4.35 11.59
N MET A 74 13.84 5.20 11.30
CA MET A 74 13.61 6.58 10.85
C MET A 74 12.88 6.62 9.50
N GLU A 75 13.32 5.82 8.53
CA GLU A 75 12.68 5.71 7.23
C GLU A 75 11.31 5.05 7.34
N GLY A 76 11.16 4.03 8.20
CA GLY A 76 9.89 3.38 8.49
C GLY A 76 8.81 4.33 9.00
N ILE A 77 9.18 5.26 9.91
CA ILE A 77 8.27 6.33 10.37
C ILE A 77 7.87 7.24 9.21
N GLY A 78 8.85 7.69 8.43
CA GLY A 78 8.62 8.57 7.27
C GLY A 78 7.69 7.92 6.23
N MET A 79 8.00 6.69 5.83
CA MET A 79 7.24 5.93 4.84
C MET A 79 5.84 5.56 5.35
N THR A 80 5.69 5.25 6.64
CA THR A 80 4.37 5.05 7.25
C THR A 80 3.49 6.29 7.07
N PHE A 81 4.01 7.46 7.45
CA PHE A 81 3.25 8.70 7.34
C PHE A 81 2.95 9.04 5.88
N ALA A 82 3.96 8.93 5.01
CA ALA A 82 3.83 9.18 3.58
C ALA A 82 2.74 8.30 2.95
N ARG A 83 2.77 6.98 3.20
CA ARG A 83 1.83 6.02 2.63
C ARG A 83 0.41 6.20 3.15
N THR A 84 0.25 6.39 4.45
CA THR A 84 -1.08 6.62 5.04
C THR A 84 -1.69 7.92 4.52
N THR A 85 -0.91 9.00 4.43
CA THR A 85 -1.42 10.29 3.93
C THR A 85 -1.72 10.25 2.43
N ALA A 86 -0.92 9.59 1.62
CA ALA A 86 -1.24 9.35 0.21
C ALA A 86 -2.50 8.48 0.06
N GLY A 87 -2.68 7.46 0.89
CA GLY A 87 -3.89 6.66 0.91
C GLY A 87 -5.14 7.51 1.15
N LEU A 88 -5.09 8.39 2.17
CA LEU A 88 -6.18 9.34 2.46
C LEU A 88 -6.42 10.31 1.29
N TYR A 89 -5.36 10.79 0.66
CA TYR A 89 -5.45 11.65 -0.53
C TYR A 89 -6.14 10.94 -1.69
N GLU A 90 -5.79 9.68 -1.96
CA GLU A 90 -6.38 8.90 -3.04
C GLU A 90 -7.84 8.56 -2.77
N ILE A 91 -8.22 8.27 -1.51
CA ILE A 91 -9.62 8.14 -1.10
C ILE A 91 -10.36 9.46 -1.31
N ALA A 92 -9.79 10.59 -0.91
CA ALA A 92 -10.45 11.89 -1.03
C ALA A 92 -10.63 12.32 -2.49
N THR A 93 -9.74 11.87 -3.38
CA THR A 93 -9.70 12.30 -4.79
C THR A 93 -10.05 11.18 -5.76
N PHE A 94 -10.57 10.02 -5.32
CA PHE A 94 -10.67 8.80 -6.11
C PHE A 94 -11.43 8.96 -7.44
N ALA A 95 -12.45 9.83 -7.49
CA ALA A 95 -13.23 10.11 -8.69
C ALA A 95 -12.49 11.04 -9.68
N ILE A 96 -11.44 11.73 -9.22
CA ILE A 96 -10.66 12.69 -9.99
C ILE A 96 -9.40 11.98 -10.54
N PRO A 97 -9.05 12.17 -11.82
CA PRO A 97 -7.86 11.57 -12.46
C PRO A 97 -6.55 12.25 -12.02
N LEU A 98 -6.30 12.28 -10.71
CA LEU A 98 -5.08 12.77 -10.06
C LEU A 98 -4.37 11.63 -9.34
N PRO A 99 -3.03 11.47 -9.44
CA PRO A 99 -2.16 11.94 -10.51
C PRO A 99 -2.67 11.59 -11.91
N TRP A 100 -2.07 12.17 -12.96
CA TRP A 100 -2.53 12.02 -14.34
C TRP A 100 -2.79 10.55 -14.69
N HIS A 101 -3.96 10.25 -15.26
CA HIS A 101 -4.42 8.88 -15.55
C HIS A 101 -4.51 7.92 -14.35
N TYR A 102 -4.90 8.39 -13.16
CA TYR A 102 -5.11 7.54 -11.97
C TYR A 102 -3.84 6.77 -11.53
N GLN A 103 -2.66 7.25 -11.91
CA GLN A 103 -1.38 6.67 -11.54
C GLN A 103 -1.20 6.62 -10.01
N PRO A 104 -0.47 5.63 -9.49
CA PRO A 104 -0.17 5.55 -8.07
C PRO A 104 0.72 6.72 -7.63
N LEU A 105 0.55 7.18 -6.39
CA LEU A 105 1.44 8.19 -5.78
C LEU A 105 2.81 7.62 -5.37
N PHE A 106 2.88 6.30 -5.15
CA PHE A 106 4.09 5.59 -4.77
C PHE A 106 4.27 4.37 -5.63
N GLU A 107 5.53 4.11 -5.98
CA GLU A 107 5.99 2.83 -6.49
C GLU A 107 6.93 2.22 -5.43
N PRO A 108 6.72 0.96 -5.01
CA PRO A 108 5.58 0.13 -5.36
C PRO A 108 4.24 0.64 -4.79
N GLU A 109 3.16 0.26 -5.47
CA GLU A 109 1.79 0.72 -5.20
C GLU A 109 1.27 0.30 -3.81
N TYR A 110 1.68 -0.90 -3.37
CA TYR A 110 1.33 -1.45 -2.07
C TYR A 110 2.56 -1.77 -1.23
N VAL A 111 2.43 -1.68 0.10
CA VAL A 111 3.54 -1.95 1.04
C VAL A 111 4.17 -3.35 0.88
N TRP A 112 3.37 -4.36 0.52
CA TRP A 112 3.81 -5.75 0.36
C TRP A 112 4.42 -6.08 -1.00
N GLN A 113 4.48 -5.11 -1.92
CA GLN A 113 5.22 -5.27 -3.16
C GLN A 113 6.70 -4.94 -2.92
N ASP A 114 7.55 -5.62 -3.68
CA ASP A 114 8.99 -5.42 -3.63
C ASP A 114 9.33 -4.00 -4.11
N GLU A 115 10.29 -3.37 -3.44
CA GLU A 115 10.90 -2.15 -3.97
C GLU A 115 11.77 -2.59 -5.14
N GLU A 116 11.56 -2.03 -6.33
CA GLU A 116 12.47 -2.27 -7.45
C GLU A 116 13.85 -1.76 -7.02
N GLU A 117 14.82 -2.67 -6.88
CA GLU A 117 16.22 -2.27 -6.69
C GLU A 117 16.63 -1.47 -7.92
N ASP A 118 17.11 -0.24 -7.72
CA ASP A 118 17.85 0.49 -8.75
C ASP A 118 19.08 -0.35 -9.13
N HIS A 119 18.91 -1.26 -10.09
CA HIS A 119 20.00 -1.92 -10.80
C HIS A 119 20.69 -0.86 -11.67
N VAL A 120 21.52 -0.04 -11.03
CA VAL A 120 22.55 0.72 -11.71
C VAL A 120 23.54 -0.31 -12.28
N ASN A 121 23.47 -0.53 -13.60
CA ASN A 121 24.53 -1.18 -14.37
C ASN A 121 25.86 -0.42 -14.19
#